data_AF-A0A518C3F8-F1
#
_entry.id   AF-A0A518C3F8-F1
#
_cell.length_a   1.000
_cell.length_b   1.000
_cell.length_c   1.000
_cell.angle_alpha   90.00
_cell.angle_beta   90.00
_cell.angle_gamma   90.00
#
_symmetry.space_group_name_H-M   'P 1'
#
loop_
_entity.id
_entity.type
_entity.pdbx_description
1 polymer ?
#
loop_
_entity_poly.entity_id
_entity_poly.type
_entity_poly.pdbx_seq_one_letter_code
_entity_poly.pdbx_strand_id
1 'polypeptide(L)'
;MAKKTTNARKTTTDKAATSGEQSKSDLIRAWFKENPKGTATQCQRAMKEKHNIEVVSSHCQQVKNEAKQTVDLDTIKTAAEFVKTHGNVEDALVAIDQVGDFITQCGNAKKAKAALEAYQAMAAVIG
;
A
#
# COMPACT_ATOMS: atom_id res chain seq x y z
N MET A 1 -29.42 32.67 27.38
CA MET A 1 -29.33 32.07 26.02
C MET A 1 -28.94 30.61 26.18
N ALA A 2 -29.69 29.70 25.54
CA ALA A 2 -29.40 28.27 25.43
C ALA A 2 -28.07 28.04 24.64
N LYS A 3 -27.32 26.93 24.69
CA LYS A 3 -27.67 25.51 24.75
C LYS A 3 -26.44 24.71 25.19
N LYS A 4 -26.70 23.65 25.95
CA LYS A 4 -25.84 22.51 26.32
C LYS A 4 -25.50 21.69 25.07
N THR A 5 -24.25 21.26 24.89
CA THR A 5 -23.91 20.06 24.10
C THR A 5 -22.63 19.39 24.58
N THR A 6 -22.86 18.33 25.35
CA THR A 6 -22.00 17.16 25.54
C THR A 6 -21.72 16.46 24.20
N ASN A 7 -20.49 15.97 23.98
CA ASN A 7 -20.21 14.80 23.15
C ASN A 7 -18.82 14.24 23.56
N ALA A 8 -18.73 13.36 24.55
CA ALA A 8 -18.97 11.91 24.46
C ALA A 8 -17.94 11.15 23.60
N ARG A 9 -16.89 10.68 24.31
CA ARG A 9 -16.35 9.31 24.28
C ARG A 9 -15.74 8.80 22.98
N LYS A 10 -14.42 8.96 22.88
CA LYS A 10 -13.53 8.13 22.04
C LYS A 10 -13.39 6.75 22.72
N THR A 11 -14.31 5.83 22.42
CA THR A 11 -14.13 4.40 22.75
C THR A 11 -13.12 3.82 21.78
N THR A 12 -11.85 3.80 22.19
CA THR A 12 -10.86 2.87 21.65
C THR A 12 -11.22 1.49 22.19
N THR A 13 -12.00 0.74 21.41
CA THR A 13 -12.19 -0.67 21.69
C THR A 13 -10.90 -1.38 21.30
N ASP A 14 -10.02 -1.58 22.27
CA ASP A 14 -9.04 -2.67 22.24
C ASP A 14 -9.80 -3.97 22.05
N LYS A 15 -9.88 -4.43 20.80
CA LYS A 15 -10.37 -5.76 20.51
C LYS A 15 -9.16 -6.68 20.48
N ALA A 16 -8.92 -7.35 21.61
CA ALA A 16 -8.00 -8.46 21.70
C ALA A 16 -8.29 -9.44 20.54
N ALA A 17 -7.29 -9.66 19.70
CA ALA A 17 -7.36 -10.63 18.62
C ALA A 17 -7.49 -12.02 19.23
N THR A 18 -8.68 -12.61 19.18
CA THR A 18 -8.89 -14.03 19.48
C THR A 18 -8.21 -14.84 18.39
N SER A 19 -7.02 -15.36 18.71
CA SER A 19 -6.25 -16.25 17.84
C SER A 19 -7.01 -17.55 17.61
N GLY A 20 -7.46 -17.79 16.38
CA GLY A 20 -8.02 -19.07 15.94
C GLY A 20 -9.26 -18.97 15.05
N GLU A 21 -9.98 -17.85 15.10
CA GLU A 21 -11.13 -17.60 14.22
C GLU A 21 -10.64 -16.85 12.97
N GLN A 22 -10.81 -17.44 11.78
CA GLN A 22 -10.50 -16.75 10.53
C GLN A 22 -11.25 -15.42 10.53
N SER A 23 -10.51 -14.32 10.44
CA SER A 23 -11.11 -12.99 10.48
C SER A 23 -12.01 -12.81 9.25
N LYS A 24 -13.04 -11.96 9.35
CA LYS A 24 -13.90 -11.61 8.20
C LYS A 24 -13.05 -11.17 7.00
N SER A 25 -11.96 -10.46 7.24
CA SER A 25 -11.02 -10.00 6.22
C SER A 25 -10.29 -11.15 5.52
N ASP A 26 -9.93 -12.22 6.24
CA ASP A 26 -9.26 -13.38 5.64
C ASP A 26 -10.20 -14.18 4.73
N LEU A 27 -11.47 -14.31 5.10
CA LEU A 27 -12.49 -14.91 4.25
C LEU A 27 -12.71 -14.09 2.97
N ILE A 28 -12.77 -12.76 3.10
CA ILE A 28 -12.88 -11.84 1.95
C ILE A 28 -11.66 -11.98 1.03
N ARG A 29 -10.44 -12.03 1.58
CA ARG A 29 -9.20 -12.25 0.82
C ARG A 29 -9.23 -13.59 0.08
N ALA A 30 -9.62 -14.67 0.77
CA ALA A 30 -9.75 -16.00 0.16
C ALA A 30 -10.75 -15.98 -1.01
N TRP A 31 -11.89 -15.32 -0.84
CA TRP A 31 -12.90 -15.21 -1.90
C TRP A 31 -12.39 -14.45 -3.12
N PHE A 32 -11.70 -13.31 -2.94
CA PHE A 32 -11.12 -12.56 -4.06
C PHE A 32 -9.95 -13.29 -4.72
N LYS A 33 -9.24 -14.17 -4.00
CA LYS A 33 -8.20 -15.04 -4.56
C LYS A 33 -8.81 -16.08 -5.51
N GLU A 34 -9.95 -16.66 -5.15
CA GLU A 34 -10.70 -17.58 -6.00
C GLU A 34 -11.48 -16.84 -7.12
N ASN A 35 -11.83 -15.58 -6.89
CA ASN A 35 -12.65 -14.77 -7.80
C ASN A 35 -11.97 -13.41 -8.10
N PRO A 36 -10.85 -13.39 -8.87
CA PRO A 36 -10.04 -12.19 -9.06
C PRO A 36 -10.76 -11.05 -9.79
N LYS A 37 -11.77 -11.38 -10.61
CA LYS A 37 -12.65 -10.40 -11.30
C LYS A 37 -13.93 -10.07 -10.53
N GLY A 38 -14.11 -10.66 -9.34
CA GLY A 38 -15.28 -10.46 -8.51
C GLY A 38 -15.46 -9.00 -8.05
N THR A 39 -16.71 -8.59 -7.86
CA THR A 39 -17.07 -7.27 -7.31
C THR A 39 -17.28 -7.34 -5.80
N ALA A 40 -17.20 -6.20 -5.12
CA ALA A 40 -17.44 -6.11 -3.68
C ALA A 40 -18.86 -6.58 -3.30
N THR A 41 -19.86 -6.32 -4.14
CA THR A 41 -21.24 -6.78 -3.95
C THR A 41 -21.37 -8.29 -4.07
N GLN A 42 -20.64 -8.90 -5.02
CA GLN A 42 -20.59 -10.36 -5.16
C GLN A 42 -19.91 -11.02 -3.95
N CYS A 43 -18.82 -10.41 -3.47
CA CYS A 43 -18.16 -10.86 -2.24
C CYS A 43 -19.11 -10.78 -1.04
N GLN A 44 -19.82 -9.65 -0.86
CA GLN A 44 -20.79 -9.49 0.23
C GLN A 44 -21.88 -10.58 0.19
N ARG A 45 -22.45 -10.85 -1.00
CA ARG A 45 -23.44 -11.92 -1.16
C ARG A 45 -22.87 -13.28 -0.81
N ALA A 46 -21.67 -13.59 -1.31
CA ALA A 46 -21.00 -14.86 -1.01
C ALA A 46 -20.67 -15.02 0.48
N MET A 47 -20.27 -13.95 1.19
CA MET A 47 -20.03 -13.98 2.64
C MET A 47 -21.32 -14.27 3.43
N LYS A 48 -22.45 -13.69 3.01
CA LYS A 48 -23.76 -13.96 3.62
C LYS A 48 -24.24 -15.37 3.31
N GLU A 49 -24.12 -15.82 2.07
CA GLU A 49 -24.63 -17.12 1.61
C GLU A 49 -23.77 -18.31 2.10
N LYS A 50 -22.43 -18.19 2.08
CA LYS A 50 -21.53 -19.31 2.42
C LYS A 50 -21.11 -19.37 3.88
N HIS A 51 -20.94 -18.21 4.51
CA HIS A 51 -20.39 -18.13 5.86
C HIS A 51 -21.40 -17.61 6.89
N ASN A 52 -22.61 -17.23 6.46
CA ASN A 52 -23.61 -16.56 7.31
C ASN A 52 -23.05 -15.30 8.01
N ILE A 53 -22.10 -14.61 7.35
CA ILE A 53 -21.46 -13.41 7.88
C ILE A 53 -22.02 -12.19 7.16
N GLU A 54 -22.55 -11.25 7.93
CA GLU A 54 -22.91 -9.93 7.41
C GLU A 54 -21.66 -9.05 7.31
N VAL A 55 -21.39 -8.60 6.08
CA VAL A 55 -20.27 -7.73 5.70
C VAL A 55 -20.81 -6.63 4.79
N VAL A 56 -20.33 -5.40 4.97
CA VAL A 56 -20.69 -4.28 4.09
C VAL A 56 -19.80 -4.30 2.84
N SER A 57 -20.36 -3.98 1.67
CA SER A 57 -19.61 -3.90 0.41
C SER A 57 -18.38 -2.98 0.48
N SER A 58 -18.43 -1.89 1.26
CA SER A 58 -17.30 -1.00 1.50
C SER A 58 -16.11 -1.73 2.15
N HIS A 59 -16.38 -2.62 3.12
CA HIS A 59 -15.35 -3.42 3.77
C HIS A 59 -14.73 -4.44 2.79
N CYS A 60 -15.54 -5.08 1.95
CA CYS A 60 -15.01 -5.96 0.90
C CYS A 60 -14.13 -5.21 -0.10
N GLN A 61 -14.52 -3.99 -0.49
CA GLN A 61 -13.73 -3.15 -1.39
C GLN A 61 -12.41 -2.69 -0.76
N GLN A 62 -12.44 -2.32 0.52
CA GLN A 62 -11.24 -1.95 1.28
C GLN A 62 -10.24 -3.11 1.31
N VAL A 63 -10.69 -4.32 1.69
CA VAL A 63 -9.82 -5.52 1.73
C VAL A 63 -9.28 -5.86 0.34
N LYS A 64 -10.08 -5.69 -0.72
CA LYS A 64 -9.63 -5.86 -2.12
C LYS A 64 -8.53 -4.86 -2.51
N ASN A 65 -8.62 -3.62 -2.03
CA ASN A 65 -7.65 -2.57 -2.31
C ASN A 65 -6.37 -2.73 -1.48
N GLU A 66 -6.48 -3.09 -0.20
CA GLU A 66 -5.35 -3.39 0.69
C GLU A 66 -4.52 -4.57 0.18
N ALA A 67 -5.17 -5.59 -0.39
CA ALA A 67 -4.48 -6.72 -1.02
C ALA A 67 -3.61 -6.31 -2.23
N LYS A 68 -3.83 -5.13 -2.83
CA LYS A 68 -2.96 -4.59 -3.89
C LYS A 68 -1.74 -3.85 -3.34
N GLN A 69 -1.72 -3.52 -2.04
CA GLN A 69 -0.58 -2.92 -1.35
C GLN A 69 0.31 -3.97 -0.67
N THR A 70 0.33 -5.21 -1.14
CA THR A 70 1.41 -6.12 -0.77
C THR A 70 2.68 -5.63 -1.46
N VAL A 71 3.44 -4.80 -0.76
CA VAL A 71 4.81 -4.47 -1.14
C VAL A 71 5.56 -5.79 -1.25
N ASP A 72 6.08 -6.07 -2.45
CA ASP A 72 6.77 -7.31 -2.74
C ASP A 72 8.04 -7.44 -1.88
N LEU A 73 8.34 -8.66 -1.41
CA LEU A 73 9.51 -8.95 -0.58
C LEU A 73 10.80 -8.51 -1.27
N ASP A 74 10.87 -8.63 -2.60
CA ASP A 74 12.03 -8.19 -3.36
C ASP A 74 12.14 -6.66 -3.44
N THR A 75 11.00 -5.95 -3.42
CA THR A 75 11.00 -4.48 -3.29
C THR A 75 11.49 -4.06 -1.90
N ILE A 76 11.10 -4.79 -0.84
CA ILE A 76 11.58 -4.54 0.53
C ILE A 76 13.10 -4.76 0.63
N LYS A 77 13.63 -5.85 0.05
CA LYS A 77 15.08 -6.09 0.01
C LYS A 77 15.82 -4.98 -0.72
N THR A 78 15.31 -4.57 -1.88
CA THR A 78 15.90 -3.47 -2.67
C THR A 78 15.92 -2.18 -1.87
N ALA A 79 14.82 -1.83 -1.19
CA ALA A 79 14.77 -0.65 -0.33
C ALA A 79 15.75 -0.75 0.86
N ALA A 80 15.87 -1.93 1.48
CA ALA A 80 16.82 -2.15 2.57
C ALA A 80 18.29 -2.03 2.12
N GLU A 81 18.63 -2.57 0.94
CA GLU A 81 19.97 -2.43 0.36
C GLU A 81 20.28 -0.98 -0.02
N PHE A 82 19.28 -0.25 -0.53
CA PHE A 82 19.41 1.16 -0.84
C PHE A 82 19.71 1.99 0.43
N VAL A 83 18.94 1.79 1.50
CA VAL A 83 19.21 2.44 2.81
C VAL A 83 20.60 2.08 3.33
N LYS A 84 21.03 0.82 3.19
CA LYS A 84 22.38 0.39 3.60
C LYS A 84 23.49 1.10 2.82
N THR A 85 23.28 1.38 1.54
CA THR A 85 24.24 2.09 0.68
C THR A 85 24.39 3.55 1.08
N HIS A 86 23.30 4.18 1.52
CA HIS A 86 23.27 5.58 1.95
C HIS A 86 23.50 5.79 3.46
N GLY A 87 23.65 4.71 4.23
CA GLY A 87 24.06 4.74 5.64
C GLY A 87 22.93 4.91 6.65
N ASN A 88 21.93 5.74 6.35
CA ASN A 88 20.73 5.91 7.17
C ASN A 88 19.47 6.13 6.29
N VAL A 89 18.30 6.16 6.94
CA VAL A 89 17.02 6.32 6.24
C VAL A 89 16.82 7.77 5.77
N GLU A 90 17.27 8.77 6.52
CA GLU A 90 17.13 10.18 6.14
C GLU A 90 17.87 10.51 4.83
N ASP A 91 19.12 10.10 4.69
CA ASP A 91 19.94 10.32 3.50
C ASP A 91 19.41 9.53 2.30
N ALA A 92 18.88 8.33 2.53
CA ALA A 92 18.21 7.55 1.48
C ALA A 92 16.94 8.25 0.98
N LEU A 93 16.14 8.84 1.88
CA LEU A 93 14.95 9.62 1.48
C LEU A 93 15.33 10.84 0.65
N VAL A 94 16.36 11.59 1.08
CA VAL A 94 16.87 12.73 0.30
C VAL A 94 17.31 12.30 -1.10
N ALA A 95 18.01 11.16 -1.22
CA ALA A 95 18.42 10.62 -2.51
C ALA A 95 17.22 10.22 -3.40
N ILE A 96 16.19 9.60 -2.82
CA ILE A 96 14.95 9.25 -3.53
C ILE A 96 14.25 10.51 -4.05
N ASP A 97 14.15 11.55 -3.21
CA ASP A 97 13.51 12.82 -3.58
C ASP A 97 14.26 13.51 -4.72
N GLN A 98 15.59 13.57 -4.67
CA GLN A 98 16.41 14.13 -5.74
C GLN A 98 16.24 13.37 -7.07
N VAL A 99 16.18 12.04 -7.02
CA VAL A 99 15.92 11.21 -8.22
C VAL A 99 14.50 11.43 -8.73
N GLY A 100 13.51 11.53 -7.83
CA GLY A 100 12.12 11.83 -8.17
C GLY A 100 11.95 13.20 -8.82
N ASP A 101 12.61 14.22 -8.29
CA ASP A 101 12.64 15.57 -8.84
C ASP A 101 13.28 15.57 -10.22
N PHE A 102 14.40 14.88 -10.40
CA PHE A 102 15.04 14.74 -11.71
C PHE A 102 14.12 14.07 -12.73
N ILE A 103 13.43 12.99 -12.36
CA ILE A 103 12.44 12.31 -13.22
C ILE A 103 11.31 13.27 -13.60
N THR A 104 10.83 14.05 -12.64
CA THR A 104 9.76 15.03 -12.83
C THR A 104 10.20 16.16 -13.76
N GLN A 105 11.42 16.69 -13.59
CA GLN A 105 12.00 17.70 -14.48
C GLN A 105 12.17 17.18 -15.92
N CYS A 106 12.53 15.90 -16.08
CA CYS A 106 12.58 15.25 -17.40
C CYS A 106 11.18 15.00 -18.00
N GLY A 107 10.13 15.08 -17.19
CA GLY A 107 8.73 14.89 -17.54
C GLY A 107 8.26 13.43 -17.57
N ASN A 108 9.17 12.45 -17.58
CA ASN A 108 8.88 11.04 -17.33
C ASN A 108 10.16 10.21 -17.13
N ALA A 109 10.00 9.00 -16.59
CA ALA A 109 11.10 8.08 -16.31
C ALA A 109 11.91 7.64 -17.55
N LYS A 110 11.28 7.53 -18.73
CA LYS A 110 11.98 7.13 -19.97
C LYS A 110 12.97 8.20 -20.43
N LYS A 111 12.57 9.48 -20.36
CA LYS A 111 13.43 10.62 -20.66
C LYS A 111 14.55 10.77 -19.63
N ALA A 112 14.23 10.58 -18.35
CA ALA A 112 15.22 10.58 -17.27
C ALA A 112 16.27 9.49 -17.49
N LYS A 113 15.87 8.27 -17.88
CA LYS A 113 16.79 7.19 -18.25
C LYS A 113 17.71 7.59 -19.40
N ALA A 114 17.15 8.13 -20.49
CA ALA A 114 17.97 8.56 -21.63
C ALA A 114 18.98 9.66 -21.26
N ALA A 115 18.58 10.59 -20.38
CA ALA A 115 19.47 11.62 -19.85
C ALA A 115 20.59 11.01 -18.98
N LEU A 116 20.27 10.05 -18.09
CA LEU A 116 21.25 9.34 -17.28
C LEU A 116 22.24 8.54 -18.14
N GLU A 117 21.77 7.84 -19.17
CA GLU A 117 22.64 7.11 -20.12
C GLU A 117 23.59 8.07 -20.86
N ALA A 118 23.09 9.24 -21.27
CA ALA A 118 23.93 10.28 -21.87
C ALA A 118 24.98 10.83 -20.89
N TYR A 119 24.62 11.07 -19.63
CA TYR A 119 25.57 11.53 -18.61
C TYR A 119 26.59 10.46 -18.23
N GLN A 120 26.20 9.19 -18.16
CA GLN A 120 27.12 8.08 -17.91
C GLN A 120 28.16 7.96 -19.04
N ALA A 121 27.73 8.11 -20.29
CA ALA A 121 28.63 8.12 -21.45
C ALA A 121 29.61 9.30 -21.41
N MET A 122 29.16 10.47 -20.93
CA MET A 122 30.02 11.67 -20.80
C MET A 122 30.98 11.57 -19.61
N ALA A 123 30.55 11.00 -18.49
CA ALA A 123 31.40 10.80 -17.32
C ALA A 123 32.57 9.85 -17.60
N ALA A 124 32.36 8.82 -18.44
CA ALA A 124 33.41 7.91 -18.87
C ALA A 124 34.45 8.53 -19.83
N VAL A 125 34.17 9.72 -20.38
CA VAL A 125 35.07 10.45 -21.28
C VAL A 125 35.89 11.51 -20.52
N ILE A 126 35.42 11.94 -19.35
CA ILE A 126 36.04 13.00 -18.54
C ILE A 126 36.86 12.43 -17.37
N GLY A 127 36.57 11.21 -16.91
CA GLY A 127 37.35 10.48 -15.89
C GLY A 127 38.47 9.64 -16.47
#